data_AF-A0A419HLF9-F1
#
_entry.id   AF-A0A419HLF9-F1
#
_cell.length_a   1.000
_cell.length_b   1.000
_cell.length_c   1.000
_cell.angle_alpha   90.00
_cell.angle_beta   90.00
_cell.angle_gamma   90.00
#
_symmetry.space_group_name_H-M   'P 1'
#
loop_
_entity.id
_entity.type
_entity.pdbx_description
1 polymer ?
#
loop_
_entity_poly.entity_id
_entity_poly.type
_entity_poly.pdbx_seq_one_letter_code
_entity_poly.pdbx_strand_id
1 'polypeptide(L)'
;MMSVIEMTTFTVRPGRTQAMLDARPAMVAAFRQDRRGFVSARLIRVGDDTWLDLVEWIDDSAWDESKAKGANLPAIAAFFDTIEELIGAERGVRYDDAQDGSRAVRTIAYGPEPAQVGELYLPEGDGPFPVVVLIHGGYWTAMWDRRQVTALADDLVRRGYAVWNVEYRRVGDPGGGWPGTFDDISAAIDAVDGLDAALDTGDVTLVGHSAGGHLAAWAAHRDAPKITPVAVVTLAAALDLEAADATGFGSVLTDPDAEPPKDAPEPSRPEAWRAIASAAGGGIVALLLGGHRAERPERYRRASPLELPGTGIPVLAVHGTADEAVPAEWSRRYVEKLTANGGDARYAEVDGATHFDLVNPAHSGWRTVIDWLSRRR
;
A
#
# COMPACT_ATOMS: atom_id res chain seq x y z
N MET A 1 4.18 -21.00 8.24
CA MET A 1 3.04 -21.79 7.72
C MET A 1 2.45 -20.95 6.61
N MET A 2 2.29 -21.52 5.43
CA MET A 2 1.88 -20.78 4.24
C MET A 2 0.36 -20.61 4.23
N SER A 3 -0.10 -19.37 4.07
CA SER A 3 -1.54 -19.11 3.90
C SER A 3 -2.01 -19.63 2.54
N VAL A 4 -3.12 -20.37 2.54
CA VAL A 4 -3.70 -21.01 1.36
C VAL A 4 -4.95 -20.24 0.94
N ILE A 5 -5.03 -19.91 -0.34
CA ILE A 5 -6.22 -19.28 -0.92
C ILE A 5 -6.95 -20.35 -1.72
N GLU A 6 -8.16 -20.68 -1.32
CA GLU A 6 -9.09 -21.45 -2.11
C GLU A 6 -9.87 -20.52 -3.04
N MET A 7 -9.81 -20.77 -4.34
CA MET A 7 -10.50 -20.00 -5.37
C MET A 7 -11.55 -20.90 -6.01
N THR A 8 -12.83 -20.64 -5.70
CA THR A 8 -13.94 -21.47 -6.16
C THR A 8 -14.83 -20.67 -7.10
N THR A 9 -14.84 -21.03 -8.38
CA THR A 9 -15.73 -20.43 -9.39
C THR A 9 -16.96 -21.31 -9.58
N PHE A 10 -18.15 -20.72 -9.55
CA PHE A 10 -19.42 -21.43 -9.67
C PHE A 10 -20.53 -20.59 -10.28
N THR A 11 -21.57 -21.24 -10.79
CA THR A 11 -22.83 -20.60 -11.19
C THR A 11 -23.89 -20.74 -10.11
N VAL A 12 -24.79 -19.76 -10.03
CA VAL A 12 -25.91 -19.73 -9.09
C VAL A 12 -27.20 -20.08 -9.82
N ARG A 13 -28.02 -20.93 -9.18
CA ARG A 13 -29.33 -21.35 -9.73
C ARG A 13 -30.18 -20.14 -10.13
N PRO A 14 -30.92 -20.20 -11.25
CA PRO A 14 -31.77 -19.11 -11.71
C PRO A 14 -32.71 -18.60 -10.59
N GLY A 15 -32.69 -17.28 -10.36
CA GLY A 15 -33.50 -16.63 -9.33
C GLY A 15 -33.02 -16.80 -7.89
N ARG A 16 -31.88 -17.46 -7.64
CA ARG A 16 -31.34 -17.71 -6.28
C ARG A 16 -30.20 -16.76 -5.87
N THR A 17 -29.78 -15.83 -6.73
CA THR A 17 -28.71 -14.86 -6.43
C THR A 17 -28.95 -14.08 -5.15
N GLN A 18 -30.15 -13.55 -4.93
CA GLN A 18 -30.45 -12.80 -3.69
C GLN A 18 -30.36 -13.71 -2.47
N ALA A 19 -30.88 -14.94 -2.55
CA ALA A 19 -30.82 -15.91 -1.46
C ALA A 19 -29.36 -16.30 -1.12
N MET A 20 -28.47 -16.39 -2.11
CA MET A 20 -27.05 -16.62 -1.88
C MET A 20 -26.42 -15.46 -1.09
N LEU A 21 -26.68 -14.22 -1.52
CA LEU A 21 -26.17 -13.02 -0.87
C LEU A 21 -26.69 -12.89 0.56
N ASP A 22 -27.97 -13.18 0.79
CA ASP A 22 -28.59 -13.15 2.11
C ASP A 22 -28.03 -14.24 3.05
N ALA A 23 -27.69 -15.42 2.51
CA ALA A 23 -27.11 -16.52 3.29
C ALA A 23 -25.63 -16.31 3.64
N ARG A 24 -24.90 -15.52 2.84
CA ARG A 24 -23.43 -15.38 2.94
C ARG A 24 -22.93 -14.91 4.33
N PRO A 25 -23.51 -13.88 4.98
CA PRO A 25 -23.04 -13.44 6.29
C PRO A 25 -23.11 -14.53 7.37
N ALA A 26 -24.20 -15.31 7.37
CA ALA A 26 -24.40 -16.40 8.33
C ALA A 26 -23.42 -17.57 8.06
N MET A 27 -23.17 -17.89 6.79
CA MET A 27 -22.18 -18.88 6.40
C MET A 27 -20.77 -18.50 6.88
N VAL A 28 -20.35 -17.25 6.65
CA VAL A 28 -19.02 -16.76 7.09
C VAL A 28 -18.90 -16.79 8.62
N ALA A 29 -19.96 -16.41 9.34
CA ALA A 29 -19.97 -16.51 10.81
C ALA A 29 -19.84 -17.97 11.28
N ALA A 30 -20.51 -18.91 10.61
CA ALA A 30 -20.39 -20.33 10.90
C ALA A 30 -18.98 -20.87 10.58
N PHE A 31 -18.36 -20.42 9.48
CA PHE A 31 -16.97 -20.77 9.14
C PHE A 31 -15.99 -20.33 10.24
N ARG A 32 -16.12 -19.10 10.74
CA ARG A 32 -15.27 -18.60 11.85
C ARG A 32 -15.37 -19.43 13.14
N GLN A 33 -16.51 -20.07 13.37
CA GLN A 33 -16.76 -20.86 14.58
C GLN A 33 -16.36 -22.33 14.42
N ASP A 34 -16.60 -22.93 13.25
CA ASP A 34 -16.47 -24.37 13.02
C ASP A 34 -15.18 -24.75 12.26
N ARG A 35 -14.59 -23.84 11.48
CA ARG A 35 -13.47 -24.16 10.59
C ARG A 35 -12.16 -23.69 11.20
N ARG A 36 -11.37 -24.67 11.68
CA ARG A 36 -9.99 -24.42 12.13
C ARG A 36 -9.25 -23.71 11.01
N GLY A 37 -8.62 -22.59 11.33
CA GLY A 37 -7.74 -21.92 10.39
C GLY A 37 -8.43 -21.15 9.28
N PHE A 38 -9.74 -20.92 9.35
CA PHE A 38 -10.43 -19.96 8.51
C PHE A 38 -9.94 -18.54 8.81
N VAL A 39 -9.48 -17.82 7.80
CA VAL A 39 -8.97 -16.45 7.92
C VAL A 39 -10.02 -15.46 7.41
N SER A 40 -10.38 -15.57 6.15
CA SER A 40 -11.28 -14.64 5.48
C SER A 40 -12.02 -15.30 4.32
N ALA A 41 -13.10 -14.69 3.85
CA ALA A 41 -13.75 -15.11 2.62
C ALA A 41 -14.38 -13.94 1.88
N ARG A 42 -14.23 -13.90 0.56
CA ARG A 42 -14.72 -12.82 -0.31
C ARG A 42 -15.41 -13.39 -1.53
N LEU A 43 -16.63 -12.92 -1.77
CA LEU A 43 -17.45 -13.33 -2.90
C LEU A 43 -17.45 -12.22 -3.96
N ILE A 44 -17.16 -12.57 -5.20
CA ILE A 44 -16.97 -11.65 -6.33
C ILE A 44 -17.87 -12.10 -7.48
N ARG A 45 -18.64 -11.18 -8.06
CA ARG A 45 -19.43 -11.47 -9.26
C ARG A 45 -18.54 -11.35 -10.49
N VAL A 46 -18.45 -12.40 -11.30
CA VAL A 46 -17.63 -12.42 -12.53
C VAL A 46 -18.46 -12.57 -13.81
N GLY A 47 -19.75 -12.90 -13.67
CA GLY A 47 -20.74 -12.93 -14.75
C GLY A 47 -22.16 -12.73 -14.24
N ASP A 48 -23.17 -12.93 -15.11
CA ASP A 48 -24.57 -12.70 -14.74
C ASP A 48 -25.04 -13.64 -13.62
N ASP A 49 -24.69 -14.91 -13.70
CA ASP A 49 -24.94 -15.96 -12.71
C ASP A 49 -23.65 -16.57 -12.16
N THR A 50 -22.49 -16.11 -12.62
CA THR A 50 -21.18 -16.68 -12.30
C THR A 50 -20.47 -15.88 -11.22
N TRP A 51 -19.93 -16.58 -10.23
CA TRP A 51 -19.29 -16.03 -9.04
C TRP A 51 -17.96 -16.71 -8.74
N LEU A 52 -17.04 -15.96 -8.18
CA LEU A 52 -15.78 -16.42 -7.64
C LEU A 52 -15.80 -16.22 -6.12
N ASP A 53 -15.59 -17.29 -5.37
CA ASP A 53 -15.43 -17.27 -3.92
C ASP A 53 -13.97 -17.52 -3.56
N LEU A 54 -13.36 -16.53 -2.91
CA LEU A 54 -11.99 -16.57 -2.41
C LEU A 54 -12.04 -16.82 -0.92
N VAL A 55 -11.56 -17.98 -0.46
CA VAL A 55 -11.50 -18.35 0.95
C VAL A 55 -10.06 -18.51 1.38
N GLU A 56 -9.66 -17.88 2.48
CA GLU A 56 -8.29 -17.91 2.97
C GLU A 56 -8.18 -18.81 4.22
N TRP A 57 -7.15 -19.65 4.22
CA TRP A 57 -6.84 -20.64 5.24
C TRP A 57 -5.42 -20.42 5.77
N ILE A 58 -5.18 -20.71 7.05
CA ILE A 58 -3.84 -20.58 7.66
C ILE A 58 -2.81 -21.59 7.15
N ASP A 59 -3.26 -22.75 6.65
CA ASP A 59 -2.44 -23.84 6.14
C ASP A 59 -3.27 -24.83 5.28
N ASP A 60 -2.60 -25.73 4.56
CA ASP A 60 -3.24 -26.76 3.73
C ASP A 60 -4.10 -27.74 4.54
N SER A 61 -3.67 -28.10 5.75
CA SER A 61 -4.43 -29.04 6.59
C SER A 61 -5.76 -28.45 7.02
N ALA A 62 -5.82 -27.15 7.29
CA ALA A 62 -7.03 -26.41 7.66
C ALA A 62 -8.03 -26.40 6.49
N TRP A 63 -7.51 -26.18 5.28
CA TRP A 63 -8.29 -26.26 4.05
C TRP A 63 -8.84 -27.67 3.81
N ASP A 64 -8.00 -28.70 3.89
CA ASP A 64 -8.39 -30.11 3.69
C ASP A 64 -9.44 -30.56 4.73
N GLU A 65 -9.25 -30.19 6.00
CA GLU A 65 -10.22 -30.45 7.07
C GLU A 65 -11.57 -29.78 6.79
N SER A 66 -11.57 -28.54 6.31
CA SER A 66 -12.79 -27.84 5.94
C SER A 66 -13.49 -28.52 4.77
N LYS A 67 -12.74 -28.90 3.73
CA LYS A 67 -13.30 -29.66 2.59
C LYS A 67 -13.94 -30.97 3.04
N ALA A 68 -13.26 -31.71 3.91
CA ALA A 68 -13.78 -32.97 4.45
C ALA A 68 -15.08 -32.79 5.26
N LYS A 69 -15.23 -31.66 5.97
CA LYS A 69 -16.46 -31.33 6.70
C LYS A 69 -17.65 -31.00 5.77
N GLY A 70 -17.40 -30.55 4.53
CA GLY A 70 -18.46 -30.20 3.59
C GLY A 70 -19.44 -29.16 4.15
N ALA A 71 -20.71 -29.20 3.75
CA ALA A 71 -21.75 -28.29 4.25
C ALA A 71 -22.45 -28.81 5.53
N ASN A 72 -21.69 -29.11 6.58
CA ASN A 72 -22.17 -29.74 7.82
C ASN A 72 -23.16 -28.92 8.67
N LEU A 73 -23.14 -27.59 8.59
CA LEU A 73 -24.02 -26.71 9.38
C LEU A 73 -25.12 -26.10 8.52
N PRO A 74 -26.34 -25.85 9.05
CA PRO A 74 -27.44 -25.28 8.29
C PRO A 74 -27.12 -23.94 7.62
N ALA A 75 -26.37 -23.06 8.30
CA ALA A 75 -25.95 -21.77 7.74
C ALA A 75 -24.98 -21.93 6.57
N ILE A 76 -24.13 -22.97 6.61
CA ILE A 76 -23.20 -23.30 5.53
C ILE A 76 -23.98 -23.90 4.35
N ALA A 77 -24.83 -24.90 4.62
CA ALA A 77 -25.67 -25.55 3.63
C ALA A 77 -26.56 -24.56 2.87
N ALA A 78 -27.16 -23.58 3.57
CA ALA A 78 -28.00 -22.56 2.94
C ALA A 78 -27.29 -21.77 1.83
N PHE A 79 -25.98 -21.53 1.95
CA PHE A 79 -25.19 -20.88 0.91
C PHE A 79 -24.90 -21.86 -0.24
N PHE A 80 -24.35 -23.04 0.06
CA PHE A 80 -23.98 -24.03 -0.96
C PHE A 80 -25.20 -24.56 -1.75
N ASP A 81 -26.39 -24.60 -1.15
CA ASP A 81 -27.66 -24.98 -1.81
C ASP A 81 -28.12 -23.98 -2.88
N THR A 82 -27.50 -22.80 -2.98
CA THR A 82 -27.79 -21.85 -4.06
C THR A 82 -26.97 -22.12 -5.33
N ILE A 83 -25.90 -22.90 -5.21
CA ILE A 83 -24.99 -23.21 -6.30
C ILE A 83 -25.66 -24.19 -7.26
N GLU A 84 -25.62 -23.88 -8.55
CA GLU A 84 -26.08 -24.77 -9.62
C GLU A 84 -24.95 -25.70 -10.06
N GLU A 85 -23.83 -25.11 -10.48
CA GLU A 85 -22.68 -25.85 -10.99
C GLU A 85 -21.39 -25.25 -10.44
N LEU A 86 -20.47 -26.14 -10.03
CA LEU A 86 -19.09 -25.76 -9.74
C LEU A 86 -18.29 -25.76 -11.05
N ILE A 87 -17.80 -24.59 -11.47
CA ILE A 87 -16.99 -24.43 -12.68
C ILE A 87 -15.54 -24.86 -12.42
N GLY A 88 -14.99 -24.46 -11.27
CA GLY A 88 -13.61 -24.77 -10.93
C GLY A 88 -13.31 -24.50 -9.47
N ALA A 89 -12.37 -25.26 -8.92
CA ALA A 89 -11.82 -25.04 -7.58
C ALA A 89 -10.30 -25.14 -7.67
N GLU A 90 -9.65 -23.99 -7.53
CA GLU A 90 -8.20 -23.87 -7.63
C GLU A 90 -7.61 -23.56 -6.27
N ARG A 91 -6.39 -24.06 -6.06
CA ARG A 91 -5.57 -23.72 -4.90
C ARG A 91 -4.59 -22.65 -5.32
N GLY A 92 -4.74 -21.47 -4.74
CA GLY A 92 -3.72 -20.44 -4.68
C GLY A 92 -2.93 -20.51 -3.37
N VAL A 93 -1.75 -19.93 -3.37
CA VAL A 93 -1.09 -19.44 -2.17
C VAL A 93 -1.05 -17.93 -2.27
N ARG A 94 -1.04 -17.22 -1.14
CA ARG A 94 -0.75 -15.79 -1.16
C ARG A 94 0.64 -15.63 -1.79
N TYR A 95 0.81 -14.69 -2.71
CA TYR A 95 1.98 -14.54 -3.59
C TYR A 95 3.32 -14.30 -2.83
N ASP A 96 3.29 -14.21 -1.50
CA ASP A 96 4.40 -13.73 -0.66
C ASP A 96 5.08 -14.83 0.19
N ASP A 97 4.73 -16.11 0.02
CA ASP A 97 5.42 -17.25 0.66
C ASP A 97 6.28 -18.08 -0.33
N ALA A 98 6.81 -17.46 -1.39
CA ALA A 98 7.85 -18.11 -2.17
C ALA A 98 9.13 -18.20 -1.30
N GLN A 99 9.50 -19.41 -0.86
CA GLN A 99 10.87 -19.70 -0.51
C GLN A 99 11.75 -19.63 -1.77
N ASP A 100 12.03 -18.42 -2.26
CA ASP A 100 13.23 -18.17 -3.04
C ASP A 100 14.40 -17.99 -2.06
N GLY A 101 14.82 -19.12 -1.47
CA GLY A 101 16.16 -19.40 -0.93
C GLY A 101 16.79 -18.48 0.13
N SER A 102 16.20 -17.33 0.49
CA SER A 102 16.92 -16.29 1.24
C SER A 102 16.08 -15.30 2.06
N ARG A 103 14.74 -15.35 2.04
CA ARG A 103 13.91 -14.32 2.70
C ARG A 103 12.93 -14.89 3.73
N ALA A 104 12.93 -14.30 4.92
CA ALA A 104 11.82 -14.42 5.87
C ALA A 104 10.94 -13.17 5.75
N VAL A 105 9.84 -13.27 5.00
CA VAL A 105 8.83 -12.21 4.86
C VAL A 105 7.57 -12.64 5.59
N ARG A 106 6.95 -11.71 6.31
CA ARG A 106 5.64 -11.92 6.93
C ARG A 106 4.68 -10.81 6.53
N THR A 107 3.58 -11.19 5.90
CA THR A 107 2.47 -10.27 5.61
C THR A 107 1.60 -10.14 6.86
N ILE A 108 1.53 -8.94 7.43
CA ILE A 108 0.87 -8.66 8.71
C ILE A 108 -0.19 -7.58 8.50
N ALA A 109 -1.42 -7.84 8.96
CA ALA A 109 -2.47 -6.83 8.97
C ALA A 109 -2.24 -5.85 10.13
N TYR A 110 -2.30 -4.55 9.85
CA TYR A 110 -2.29 -3.50 10.86
C TYR A 110 -3.68 -2.90 11.11
N GLY A 111 -4.69 -3.33 10.34
CA GLY A 111 -6.09 -2.92 10.50
C GLY A 111 -7.07 -3.88 9.83
N PRO A 112 -8.39 -3.65 9.98
CA PRO A 112 -9.44 -4.55 9.49
C PRO A 112 -9.66 -4.54 7.98
N GLU A 113 -9.25 -3.49 7.27
CA GLU A 113 -9.51 -3.34 5.84
C GLU A 113 -8.51 -4.13 4.99
N PRO A 114 -8.89 -4.60 3.78
CA PRO A 114 -8.01 -5.41 2.94
C PRO A 114 -6.66 -4.77 2.57
N ALA A 115 -6.62 -3.44 2.46
CA ALA A 115 -5.41 -2.67 2.16
C ALA A 115 -4.61 -2.30 3.43
N GLN A 116 -5.10 -2.61 4.63
CA GLN A 116 -4.41 -2.32 5.89
C GLN A 116 -3.44 -3.44 6.27
N VAL A 117 -2.45 -3.66 5.40
CA VAL A 117 -1.46 -4.73 5.50
C VAL A 117 -0.06 -4.21 5.19
N GLY A 118 0.97 -4.85 5.74
CA GLY A 118 2.35 -4.62 5.32
C GLY A 118 3.15 -5.92 5.29
N GLU A 119 4.27 -5.90 4.60
CA GLU A 119 5.24 -7.00 4.59
C GLU A 119 6.42 -6.63 5.49
N LEU A 120 6.66 -7.46 6.50
CA LEU A 120 7.81 -7.35 7.37
C LEU A 120 8.93 -8.26 6.88
N TYR A 121 10.05 -7.64 6.50
CA TYR A 121 11.28 -8.30 6.14
C TYR A 121 12.30 -8.13 7.26
N LEU A 122 12.94 -9.22 7.67
CA LEU A 122 13.99 -9.20 8.70
C LEU A 122 15.34 -9.64 8.12
N PRO A 123 16.44 -8.94 8.47
CA PRO A 123 17.80 -9.45 8.25
C PRO A 123 18.07 -10.72 9.06
N GLU A 124 19.17 -11.41 8.72
CA GLU A 124 19.68 -12.48 9.59
C GLU A 124 20.20 -11.91 10.92
N GLY A 125 19.97 -12.65 12.01
CA GLY A 125 20.41 -12.30 13.37
C GLY A 125 19.25 -12.00 14.33
N ASP A 126 19.59 -11.62 15.56
CA ASP A 126 18.62 -11.47 16.66
C ASP A 126 18.11 -10.03 16.86
N GLY A 127 18.67 -9.04 16.13
CA GLY A 127 18.33 -7.61 16.30
C GLY A 127 18.95 -6.96 17.57
N PRO A 128 18.41 -5.82 18.04
CA PRO A 128 17.36 -5.05 17.41
C PRO A 128 17.84 -4.40 16.10
N PHE A 129 17.01 -4.44 15.07
CA PHE A 129 17.32 -3.89 13.75
C PHE A 129 16.66 -2.52 13.57
N PRO A 130 17.38 -1.50 13.08
CA PRO A 130 16.74 -0.24 12.68
C PRO A 130 15.74 -0.51 11.57
N VAL A 131 14.62 0.20 11.63
CA VAL A 131 13.45 -0.07 10.81
C VAL A 131 13.34 0.96 9.69
N VAL A 132 13.13 0.49 8.47
CA VAL A 132 12.70 1.34 7.35
C VAL A 132 11.25 1.02 7.02
N VAL A 133 10.37 2.02 7.17
CA VAL A 133 9.00 1.94 6.65
C VAL A 133 9.03 2.40 5.20
N LEU A 134 8.74 1.48 4.27
CA LEU A 134 8.65 1.77 2.84
C LEU A 134 7.22 2.10 2.45
N ILE A 135 7.02 3.24 1.78
CA ILE A 135 5.73 3.71 1.31
C ILE A 135 5.76 3.88 -0.21
N HIS A 136 4.98 3.08 -0.92
CA HIS A 136 4.94 3.11 -2.38
C HIS A 136 4.21 4.35 -2.94
N GLY A 137 4.42 4.62 -4.23
CA GLY A 137 3.78 5.71 -4.96
C GLY A 137 2.52 5.28 -5.72
N GLY A 138 2.27 5.93 -6.85
CA GLY A 138 1.12 5.62 -7.71
C GLY A 138 -0.06 6.57 -7.52
N TYR A 139 0.22 7.88 -7.43
CA TYR A 139 -0.81 8.93 -7.42
C TYR A 139 -1.92 8.77 -6.37
N TRP A 140 -1.63 8.05 -5.27
CA TRP A 140 -2.62 7.71 -4.23
C TRP A 140 -3.85 6.96 -4.77
N THR A 141 -3.75 6.31 -5.94
CA THR A 141 -4.86 5.60 -6.57
C THR A 141 -4.66 4.09 -6.48
N ALA A 142 -5.76 3.33 -6.46
CA ALA A 142 -5.76 1.86 -6.34
C ALA A 142 -5.23 1.13 -7.60
N MET A 143 -4.40 1.80 -8.41
CA MET A 143 -3.75 1.26 -9.61
C MET A 143 -2.34 0.74 -9.33
N TRP A 144 -1.72 1.08 -8.19
CA TRP A 144 -0.41 0.56 -7.82
C TRP A 144 -0.43 0.14 -6.36
N ASP A 145 0.43 -0.81 -6.02
CA ASP A 145 0.62 -1.30 -4.66
C ASP A 145 2.09 -1.35 -4.24
N ARG A 146 2.29 -1.80 -3.00
CA ARG A 146 3.58 -1.93 -2.32
C ARG A 146 4.66 -2.69 -3.11
N ARG A 147 4.31 -3.47 -4.13
CA ARG A 147 5.28 -4.21 -4.95
C ARG A 147 6.16 -3.31 -5.79
N GLN A 148 5.75 -2.05 -6.02
CA GLN A 148 6.57 -1.03 -6.68
C GLN A 148 7.93 -0.80 -6.00
N VAL A 149 8.03 -1.04 -4.68
CA VAL A 149 9.23 -0.77 -3.89
C VAL A 149 9.85 -2.02 -3.25
N THR A 150 9.38 -3.23 -3.59
CA THR A 150 9.91 -4.49 -3.05
C THR A 150 11.41 -4.66 -3.29
N ALA A 151 11.91 -4.24 -4.46
CA ALA A 151 13.35 -4.32 -4.75
C ALA A 151 14.20 -3.48 -3.76
N LEU A 152 13.66 -2.38 -3.24
CA LEU A 152 14.32 -1.58 -2.21
C LEU A 152 14.34 -2.31 -0.87
N ALA A 153 13.26 -3.01 -0.52
CA ALA A 153 13.20 -3.82 0.70
C ALA A 153 14.34 -4.85 0.73
N ASP A 154 14.55 -5.54 -0.38
CA ASP A 154 15.61 -6.54 -0.51
C ASP A 154 17.01 -5.97 -0.30
N ASP A 155 17.29 -4.80 -0.85
CA ASP A 155 18.58 -4.15 -0.70
C ASP A 155 18.81 -3.66 0.74
N LEU A 156 17.77 -3.13 1.38
CA LEU A 156 17.82 -2.69 2.78
C LEU A 156 18.04 -3.85 3.75
N VAL A 157 17.35 -4.97 3.55
CA VAL A 157 17.50 -6.18 4.38
C VAL A 157 18.92 -6.72 4.31
N ARG A 158 19.51 -6.79 3.09
CA ARG A 158 20.93 -7.17 2.90
C ARG A 158 21.92 -6.23 3.60
N ARG A 159 21.49 -5.02 3.97
CA ARG A 159 22.29 -4.02 4.68
C ARG A 159 21.99 -3.96 6.17
N GLY A 160 21.19 -4.90 6.69
CA GLY A 160 20.88 -5.00 8.12
C GLY A 160 19.83 -3.98 8.59
N TYR A 161 18.84 -3.67 7.75
CA TYR A 161 17.63 -2.94 8.15
C TYR A 161 16.46 -3.91 8.15
N ALA A 162 15.62 -3.87 9.20
CA ALA A 162 14.28 -4.43 9.09
C ALA A 162 13.44 -3.52 8.20
N VAL A 163 12.61 -4.11 7.34
CA VAL A 163 11.78 -3.34 6.40
C VAL A 163 10.31 -3.64 6.65
N TRP A 164 9.53 -2.58 6.83
CA TRP A 164 8.08 -2.61 6.88
C TRP A 164 7.53 -1.98 5.60
N ASN A 165 7.23 -2.82 4.59
CA ASN A 165 6.72 -2.38 3.29
C ASN A 165 5.20 -2.33 3.31
N VAL A 166 4.63 -1.12 3.41
CA VAL A 166 3.21 -0.95 3.74
C VAL A 166 2.32 -0.78 2.52
N GLU A 167 1.13 -1.37 2.60
CA GLU A 167 -0.03 -1.05 1.78
C GLU A 167 -0.95 -0.08 2.54
N TYR A 168 -1.81 0.66 1.84
CA TYR A 168 -2.80 1.57 2.40
C TYR A 168 -4.02 1.73 1.47
N ARG A 169 -5.18 2.12 2.01
CA ARG A 169 -6.35 2.44 1.16
C ARG A 169 -6.05 3.65 0.28
N ARG A 170 -6.40 3.53 -0.99
CA ARG A 170 -6.17 4.56 -2.03
C ARG A 170 -7.48 5.05 -2.61
N VAL A 171 -7.45 6.14 -3.36
CA VAL A 171 -8.58 6.56 -4.21
C VAL A 171 -8.97 5.39 -5.14
N GLY A 172 -10.23 4.97 -5.04
CA GLY A 172 -10.75 3.76 -5.70
C GLY A 172 -11.01 2.60 -4.74
N ASP A 173 -10.42 2.60 -3.54
CA ASP A 173 -10.80 1.72 -2.44
C ASP A 173 -11.92 2.36 -1.58
N PRO A 174 -12.84 1.56 -1.00
CA PRO A 174 -13.78 2.05 0.00
C PRO A 174 -13.07 2.78 1.15
N GLY A 175 -13.38 4.06 1.35
CA GLY A 175 -12.78 4.88 2.39
C GLY A 175 -11.35 5.37 2.12
N GLY A 176 -10.79 5.12 0.93
CA GLY A 176 -9.52 5.73 0.52
C GLY A 176 -9.65 7.19 0.12
N GLY A 177 -8.54 7.91 0.11
CA GLY A 177 -8.51 9.38 0.04
C GLY A 177 -8.55 10.00 1.44
N TRP A 178 -8.92 11.28 1.52
CA TRP A 178 -8.98 11.99 2.79
C TRP A 178 -10.23 11.60 3.62
N PRO A 179 -10.08 11.21 4.90
CA PRO A 179 -8.83 11.04 5.65
C PRO A 179 -8.24 9.63 5.61
N GLY A 180 -8.97 8.62 5.11
CA GLY A 180 -8.60 7.20 5.28
C GLY A 180 -7.21 6.79 4.79
N THR A 181 -6.69 7.34 3.68
CA THR A 181 -5.30 7.11 3.25
C THR A 181 -4.28 7.59 4.29
N PHE A 182 -4.53 8.74 4.90
CA PHE A 182 -3.67 9.35 5.90
C PHE A 182 -3.76 8.63 7.25
N ASP A 183 -4.97 8.20 7.61
CA ASP A 183 -5.21 7.37 8.79
C ASP A 183 -4.49 6.02 8.67
N ASP A 184 -4.53 5.39 7.48
CA ASP A 184 -3.87 4.12 7.21
C ASP A 184 -2.35 4.23 7.33
N ILE A 185 -1.73 5.25 6.71
CA ILE A 185 -0.28 5.49 6.87
C ILE A 185 0.09 5.72 8.33
N SER A 186 -0.73 6.48 9.06
CA SER A 186 -0.50 6.72 10.48
C SER A 186 -0.55 5.42 11.28
N ALA A 187 -1.56 4.58 11.05
CA ALA A 187 -1.71 3.29 11.70
C ALA A 187 -0.58 2.32 11.33
N ALA A 188 -0.16 2.30 10.06
CA ALA A 188 0.89 1.42 9.57
C ALA A 188 2.25 1.75 10.19
N ILE A 189 2.60 3.04 10.35
CA ILE A 189 3.84 3.45 11.00
C ILE A 189 3.79 3.12 12.50
N ASP A 190 2.68 3.40 13.16
CA ASP A 190 2.53 3.11 14.59
C ASP A 190 2.46 1.61 14.89
N ALA A 191 2.11 0.78 13.92
CA ALA A 191 2.11 -0.68 14.07
C ALA A 191 3.53 -1.23 14.33
N VAL A 192 4.59 -0.53 13.89
CA VAL A 192 5.98 -0.94 14.15
C VAL A 192 6.21 -1.22 15.64
N ASP A 193 5.52 -0.48 16.52
CA ASP A 193 5.39 -0.82 17.93
C ASP A 193 4.63 -2.15 18.11
N GLY A 194 5.37 -3.23 18.37
CA GLY A 194 4.81 -4.55 18.65
C GLY A 194 4.70 -5.49 17.44
N LEU A 195 5.19 -5.11 16.26
CA LEU A 195 5.26 -6.00 15.09
C LEU A 195 6.19 -7.21 15.35
N ASP A 196 7.37 -6.96 15.90
CA ASP A 196 8.33 -8.01 16.25
C ASP A 196 9.33 -7.49 17.30
N ALA A 197 9.82 -8.39 18.17
CA ALA A 197 10.78 -8.05 19.22
C ALA A 197 12.19 -7.71 18.68
N ALA A 198 12.50 -8.11 17.45
CA ALA A 198 13.77 -7.81 16.79
C ALA A 198 13.82 -6.40 16.17
N LEU A 199 12.78 -5.57 16.29
CA LEU A 199 12.74 -4.22 15.74
C LEU A 199 13.26 -3.19 16.75
N ASP A 200 14.13 -2.28 16.30
CA ASP A 200 14.47 -1.07 17.04
C ASP A 200 13.42 0.01 16.77
N THR A 201 12.44 0.12 17.66
CA THR A 201 11.39 1.14 17.55
C THR A 201 11.88 2.56 17.82
N GLY A 202 13.12 2.72 18.32
CA GLY A 202 13.79 4.00 18.51
C GLY A 202 14.51 4.52 17.25
N ASP A 203 14.75 3.65 16.26
CA ASP A 203 15.42 3.99 15.00
C ASP A 203 14.54 3.61 13.80
N VAL A 204 13.48 4.40 13.61
CA VAL A 204 12.53 4.24 12.50
C VAL A 204 12.73 5.34 11.46
N THR A 205 13.07 4.96 10.23
CA THR A 205 13.17 5.89 9.09
C THR A 205 12.00 5.66 8.12
N LEU A 206 11.38 6.74 7.65
CA LEU A 206 10.39 6.67 6.58
C LEU A 206 11.07 6.88 5.24
N VAL A 207 10.81 6.00 4.27
CA VAL A 207 11.27 6.16 2.88
C VAL A 207 10.08 5.99 1.97
N GLY A 208 9.81 7.00 1.13
CA GLY A 208 8.66 6.95 0.24
C GLY A 208 8.99 7.41 -1.18
N HIS A 209 8.33 6.79 -2.15
CA HIS A 209 8.44 7.14 -3.57
C HIS A 209 7.20 7.89 -4.06
N SER A 210 7.38 9.00 -4.79
CA SER A 210 6.31 9.75 -5.44
C SER A 210 5.20 10.15 -4.45
N ALA A 211 3.97 9.69 -4.65
CA ALA A 211 2.85 9.80 -3.72
C ALA A 211 3.17 9.27 -2.29
N GLY A 212 3.98 8.22 -2.18
CA GLY A 212 4.48 7.68 -0.91
C GLY A 212 5.54 8.55 -0.27
N GLY A 213 6.36 9.24 -1.07
CA GLY A 213 7.32 10.24 -0.56
C GLY A 213 6.60 11.46 0.01
N HIS A 214 5.48 11.86 -0.61
CA HIS A 214 4.54 12.81 -0.01
C HIS A 214 4.00 12.32 1.33
N LEU A 215 3.51 11.08 1.40
CA LEU A 215 2.94 10.52 2.62
C LEU A 215 3.99 10.38 3.74
N ALA A 216 5.24 10.05 3.41
CA ALA A 216 6.37 10.01 4.36
C ALA A 216 6.66 11.40 4.95
N ALA A 217 6.75 12.43 4.11
CA ALA A 217 6.98 13.81 4.55
C ALA A 217 5.81 14.36 5.37
N TRP A 218 4.58 14.04 4.98
CA TRP A 218 3.37 14.36 5.74
C TRP A 218 3.36 13.68 7.11
N ALA A 219 3.64 12.37 7.16
CA ALA A 219 3.54 11.56 8.38
C ALA A 219 4.51 11.96 9.50
N ALA A 220 5.56 12.71 9.16
CA ALA A 220 6.46 13.32 10.14
C ALA A 220 5.74 14.36 11.04
N HIS A 221 4.61 14.91 10.60
CA HIS A 221 3.83 15.94 11.29
C HIS A 221 2.61 15.38 12.03
N ARG A 222 2.51 14.06 12.22
CA ARG A 222 1.40 13.43 12.95
C ARG A 222 1.37 13.93 14.40
N ASP A 223 0.16 14.12 14.93
CA ASP A 223 -0.04 14.53 16.31
C ASP A 223 0.06 13.32 17.25
N ALA A 224 0.93 13.43 18.28
CA ALA A 224 1.13 12.41 19.33
C ALA A 224 1.27 10.95 18.81
N PRO A 225 2.19 10.68 17.86
CA PRO A 225 2.35 9.34 17.30
C PRO A 225 2.99 8.38 18.31
N LYS A 226 2.69 7.07 18.20
CA LYS A 226 3.41 6.05 18.98
C LYS A 226 4.87 5.92 18.52
N ILE A 227 5.08 6.00 17.21
CA ILE A 227 6.40 5.93 16.58
C ILE A 227 6.72 7.30 15.97
N THR A 228 7.76 7.94 16.48
CA THR A 228 8.31 9.17 15.88
C THR A 228 9.51 8.80 15.01
N PRO A 229 9.47 9.05 13.69
CA PRO A 229 10.59 8.69 12.84
C PRO A 229 11.81 9.58 13.11
N VAL A 230 13.00 8.99 13.04
CA VAL A 230 14.28 9.70 13.23
C VAL A 230 14.82 10.32 11.95
N ALA A 231 14.22 9.97 10.81
CA ALA A 231 14.58 10.45 9.49
C ALA A 231 13.44 10.24 8.48
N VAL A 232 13.42 11.08 7.44
CA VAL A 232 12.54 10.94 6.28
C VAL A 232 13.36 11.01 5.00
N VAL A 233 13.11 10.09 4.07
CA VAL A 233 13.64 10.12 2.71
C VAL A 233 12.49 10.20 1.72
N THR A 234 12.54 11.18 0.83
CA THR A 234 11.55 11.34 -0.24
C THR A 234 12.21 11.12 -1.59
N LEU A 235 11.71 10.16 -2.37
CA LEU A 235 12.14 9.88 -3.73
C LEU A 235 11.12 10.45 -4.71
N ALA A 236 11.50 11.43 -5.54
CA ALA A 236 10.62 11.99 -6.57
C ALA A 236 9.23 12.45 -6.07
N ALA A 237 9.17 13.09 -4.90
CA ALA A 237 7.91 13.25 -4.16
C ALA A 237 7.06 14.48 -4.54
N ALA A 238 5.75 14.31 -4.51
CA ALA A 238 4.76 15.39 -4.71
C ALA A 238 4.58 16.25 -3.44
N LEU A 239 5.50 17.18 -3.20
CA LEU A 239 5.60 17.92 -1.92
C LEU A 239 4.84 19.26 -1.88
N ASP A 240 4.30 19.72 -3.02
CA ASP A 240 3.48 20.93 -3.15
C ASP A 240 2.08 20.58 -3.67
N LEU A 241 1.16 20.16 -2.79
CA LEU A 241 -0.18 19.78 -3.24
C LEU A 241 -1.02 20.97 -3.71
N GLU A 242 -0.70 22.20 -3.26
CA GLU A 242 -1.39 23.41 -3.73
C GLU A 242 -1.01 23.71 -5.19
N ALA A 243 0.29 23.69 -5.49
CA ALA A 243 0.77 23.85 -6.86
C ALA A 243 0.31 22.69 -7.76
N ALA A 244 0.33 21.45 -7.24
CA ALA A 244 -0.13 20.27 -7.97
C ALA A 244 -1.62 20.38 -8.37
N ASP A 245 -2.49 20.85 -7.49
CA ASP A 245 -3.90 21.09 -7.84
C ASP A 245 -4.07 22.24 -8.84
N ALA A 246 -3.33 23.34 -8.65
CA ALA A 246 -3.40 24.49 -9.54
C ALA A 246 -2.94 24.19 -10.99
N THR A 247 -2.02 23.23 -11.17
CA THR A 247 -1.50 22.84 -12.49
C THR A 247 -2.19 21.60 -13.08
N GLY A 248 -3.18 21.03 -12.37
CA GLY A 248 -3.87 19.82 -12.80
C GLY A 248 -2.95 18.59 -12.84
N PHE A 249 -2.09 18.44 -11.82
CA PHE A 249 -1.22 17.29 -11.65
C PHE A 249 -1.98 15.97 -11.73
N GLY A 250 -1.44 15.02 -12.51
CA GLY A 250 -2.09 13.75 -12.79
C GLY A 250 -3.22 13.84 -13.83
N SER A 251 -3.45 14.99 -14.48
CA SER A 251 -4.40 15.10 -15.60
C SER A 251 -4.05 14.19 -16.78
N VAL A 252 -2.77 13.81 -16.93
CA VAL A 252 -2.35 12.77 -17.88
C VAL A 252 -3.05 11.41 -17.65
N LEU A 253 -3.61 11.19 -16.46
CA LEU A 253 -4.36 9.99 -16.11
C LEU A 253 -5.87 10.13 -16.39
N THR A 254 -6.33 11.23 -16.98
CA THR A 254 -7.76 11.54 -17.21
C THR A 254 -8.31 11.01 -18.52
N ASP A 255 -7.46 10.43 -19.38
CA ASP A 255 -7.90 9.79 -20.62
C ASP A 255 -8.39 8.35 -20.33
N PRO A 256 -9.71 8.09 -20.34
CA PRO A 256 -10.26 6.76 -20.06
C PRO A 256 -9.97 5.74 -21.17
N ASP A 257 -9.56 6.22 -22.35
CA ASP A 257 -9.23 5.43 -23.54
C ASP A 257 -7.71 5.17 -23.66
N ALA A 258 -6.88 5.80 -22.83
CA ALA A 258 -5.45 5.53 -22.77
C ALA A 258 -5.17 4.12 -22.21
N GLU A 259 -4.18 3.43 -22.79
CA GLU A 259 -3.69 2.17 -22.25
C GLU A 259 -3.14 2.41 -20.83
N PRO A 260 -3.45 1.52 -19.85
CA PRO A 260 -2.83 1.61 -18.53
C PRO A 260 -1.30 1.56 -18.68
N PRO A 261 -0.53 2.24 -17.80
CA PRO A 261 0.91 2.31 -17.91
C PRO A 261 1.53 0.92 -18.06
N LYS A 262 2.37 0.73 -19.09
CA LYS A 262 2.92 -0.58 -19.49
C LYS A 262 3.72 -1.30 -18.39
N ASP A 263 4.14 -0.56 -17.37
CA ASP A 263 4.96 -1.04 -16.25
C ASP A 263 4.20 -1.12 -14.91
N ALA A 264 2.86 -0.98 -14.91
CA ALA A 264 2.07 -1.19 -13.69
C ALA A 264 2.11 -2.68 -13.29
N PRO A 265 2.62 -3.05 -12.10
CA PRO A 265 2.67 -4.44 -11.68
C PRO A 265 1.25 -5.01 -11.52
N GLU A 266 0.94 -6.13 -12.17
CA GLU A 266 -0.34 -6.83 -12.00
C GLU A 266 -0.41 -7.55 -10.62
N PRO A 267 -1.54 -7.55 -9.89
CA PRO A 267 -2.77 -6.84 -10.17
C PRO A 267 -2.79 -5.50 -9.44
N SER A 268 -2.24 -4.47 -10.10
CA SER A 268 -2.95 -3.20 -10.22
C SER A 268 -4.43 -3.48 -10.50
N ARG A 269 -5.37 -2.64 -10.06
CA ARG A 269 -6.78 -2.78 -10.47
C ARG A 269 -6.99 -2.02 -11.80
N PRO A 270 -6.65 -2.57 -12.98
CA PRO A 270 -6.88 -1.87 -14.24
C PRO A 270 -8.37 -1.55 -14.45
N GLU A 271 -9.27 -2.32 -13.84
CA GLU A 271 -10.71 -2.03 -13.85
C GLU A 271 -11.06 -0.70 -13.15
N ALA A 272 -10.27 -0.28 -12.15
CA ALA A 272 -10.47 1.00 -11.48
C ALA A 272 -10.00 2.19 -12.32
N TRP A 273 -9.15 1.97 -13.33
CA TRP A 273 -8.59 3.02 -14.20
C TRP A 273 -9.67 3.92 -14.77
N ARG A 274 -10.68 3.35 -15.42
CA ARG A 274 -11.75 4.14 -16.06
C ARG A 274 -12.50 5.00 -15.06
N ALA A 275 -12.77 4.47 -13.87
CA ALA A 275 -13.44 5.22 -12.81
C ALA A 275 -12.57 6.36 -12.28
N ILE A 276 -11.28 6.09 -12.06
CA ILE A 276 -10.29 7.08 -11.61
C ILE A 276 -10.08 8.15 -12.68
N ALA A 277 -9.85 7.79 -13.94
CA ALA A 277 -9.66 8.70 -15.06
C ALA A 277 -10.86 9.63 -15.23
N SER A 278 -12.07 9.07 -15.20
CA SER A 278 -13.32 9.84 -15.30
C SER A 278 -13.51 10.80 -14.13
N ALA A 279 -13.06 10.43 -12.93
CA ALA A 279 -13.19 11.23 -11.73
C ALA A 279 -12.06 12.27 -11.58
N ALA A 280 -10.88 12.01 -12.16
CA ALA A 280 -9.68 12.82 -11.98
C ALA A 280 -9.87 14.21 -12.59
N GLY A 281 -10.63 14.35 -13.68
CA GLY A 281 -11.04 15.64 -14.26
C GLY A 281 -9.94 16.70 -14.29
N GLY A 282 -9.96 17.62 -13.32
CA GLY A 282 -9.00 18.72 -13.17
C GLY A 282 -7.69 18.39 -12.42
N GLY A 283 -7.42 17.13 -12.07
CA GLY A 283 -6.20 16.69 -11.38
C GLY A 283 -6.47 15.68 -10.25
N ILE A 284 -5.52 14.78 -10.00
CA ILE A 284 -5.69 13.67 -9.05
C ILE A 284 -5.68 14.12 -7.57
N VAL A 285 -5.12 15.29 -7.28
CA VAL A 285 -5.03 15.82 -5.91
C VAL A 285 -6.40 16.11 -5.31
N ALA A 286 -7.34 16.63 -6.11
CA ALA A 286 -8.70 16.87 -5.67
C ALA A 286 -9.44 15.57 -5.33
N LEU A 287 -9.11 14.45 -6.00
CA LEU A 287 -9.65 13.14 -5.62
C LEU A 287 -9.09 12.66 -4.28
N LEU A 288 -7.78 12.80 -4.06
CA LEU A 288 -7.17 12.49 -2.77
C LEU A 288 -7.81 13.31 -1.66
N LEU A 289 -7.96 14.62 -1.85
CA LEU A 289 -8.39 15.54 -0.79
C LEU A 289 -9.90 15.77 -0.75
N GLY A 290 -10.69 15.14 -1.63
CA GLY A 290 -12.15 15.24 -1.67
C GLY A 290 -12.68 16.64 -2.03
N GLY A 291 -12.02 17.30 -2.98
CA GLY A 291 -12.34 18.62 -3.54
C GLY A 291 -11.09 19.44 -3.84
N HIS A 292 -11.22 20.43 -4.72
CA HIS A 292 -10.11 21.34 -5.07
C HIS A 292 -9.76 22.28 -3.91
N ARG A 293 -8.59 22.92 -3.97
CA ARG A 293 -8.12 23.83 -2.93
C ARG A 293 -9.10 24.95 -2.60
N ALA A 294 -9.77 25.50 -3.61
CA ALA A 294 -10.78 26.54 -3.41
C ALA A 294 -11.96 26.08 -2.54
N GLU A 295 -12.28 24.78 -2.56
CA GLU A 295 -13.40 24.17 -1.84
C GLU A 295 -12.98 23.55 -0.50
N ARG A 296 -11.71 23.13 -0.39
CA ARG A 296 -11.15 22.38 0.75
C ARG A 296 -9.81 22.97 1.24
N PRO A 297 -9.67 24.28 1.45
CA PRO A 297 -8.37 24.90 1.73
C PRO A 297 -7.67 24.30 2.97
N GLU A 298 -8.43 23.91 4.00
CA GLU A 298 -7.88 23.28 5.20
C GLU A 298 -7.21 21.93 4.95
N ARG A 299 -7.75 21.13 4.02
CA ARG A 299 -7.17 19.81 3.71
C ARG A 299 -5.82 19.98 3.03
N TYR A 300 -5.71 20.96 2.13
CA TYR A 300 -4.45 21.29 1.47
C TYR A 300 -3.40 21.79 2.46
N ARG A 301 -3.76 22.72 3.35
CA ARG A 301 -2.85 23.22 4.40
C ARG A 301 -2.33 22.11 5.34
N ARG A 302 -3.15 21.07 5.58
CA ARG A 302 -2.80 19.95 6.46
C ARG A 302 -2.13 18.78 5.75
N ALA A 303 -2.28 18.67 4.44
CA ALA A 303 -1.74 17.57 3.65
C ALA A 303 -0.44 17.95 2.91
N SER A 304 -0.32 19.18 2.41
CA SER A 304 0.82 19.64 1.61
C SER A 304 2.07 19.86 2.47
N PRO A 305 3.16 19.08 2.31
CA PRO A 305 4.37 19.24 3.11
C PRO A 305 4.98 20.64 3.03
N LEU A 306 4.87 21.32 1.89
CA LEU A 306 5.31 22.70 1.71
C LEU A 306 4.47 23.74 2.46
N GLU A 307 3.30 23.39 2.99
CA GLU A 307 2.49 24.27 3.86
C GLU A 307 2.77 24.01 5.35
N LEU A 308 3.34 22.86 5.70
CA LEU A 308 3.58 22.46 7.09
C LEU A 308 4.86 23.09 7.69
N PRO A 309 4.90 23.45 8.98
CA PRO A 309 5.96 24.28 9.57
C PRO A 309 7.37 23.63 9.59
N GLY A 310 7.46 22.33 9.31
CA GLY A 310 8.68 21.53 9.51
C GLY A 310 8.71 20.91 10.91
N THR A 311 9.32 19.74 11.03
CA THR A 311 9.28 18.91 12.25
C THR A 311 10.60 18.90 13.03
N GLY A 312 11.69 19.40 12.43
CA GLY A 312 13.04 19.21 12.93
C GLY A 312 13.61 17.80 12.69
N ILE A 313 12.80 16.86 12.19
CA ILE A 313 13.26 15.53 11.78
C ILE A 313 14.12 15.68 10.52
N PRO A 314 15.30 15.06 10.47
CA PRO A 314 16.16 15.16 9.30
C PRO A 314 15.54 14.60 8.03
N VAL A 315 15.73 15.32 6.92
CA VAL A 315 15.15 15.00 5.60
C VAL A 315 16.23 14.84 4.54
N LEU A 316 16.13 13.79 3.73
CA LEU A 316 16.80 13.69 2.43
C LEU A 316 15.73 13.66 1.32
N ALA A 317 15.74 14.65 0.43
CA ALA A 317 14.95 14.63 -0.79
C ALA A 317 15.85 14.28 -1.99
N VAL A 318 15.56 13.17 -2.67
CA VAL A 318 16.26 12.72 -3.88
C VAL A 318 15.33 12.87 -5.07
N HIS A 319 15.81 13.48 -6.16
CA HIS A 319 15.01 13.71 -7.36
C HIS A 319 15.87 13.57 -8.62
N GLY A 320 15.29 13.08 -9.71
CA GLY A 320 15.97 12.97 -11.00
C GLY A 320 15.79 14.20 -11.90
N THR A 321 16.78 14.55 -12.72
CA THR A 321 16.65 15.68 -13.66
C THR A 321 15.80 15.35 -14.89
N ALA A 322 15.57 14.06 -15.16
CA ALA A 322 14.71 13.58 -16.25
C ALA A 322 13.36 13.06 -15.72
N ASP A 323 12.95 13.49 -14.52
CA ASP A 323 11.62 13.20 -13.99
C ASP A 323 10.57 14.09 -14.69
N GLU A 324 9.76 13.47 -15.54
CA GLU A 324 8.65 14.12 -16.25
C GLU A 324 7.32 13.99 -15.48
N ALA A 325 7.27 13.16 -14.44
CA ALA A 325 6.05 12.90 -13.69
C ALA A 325 5.86 13.90 -12.56
N VAL A 326 6.93 14.24 -11.82
CA VAL A 326 6.90 15.17 -10.70
C VAL A 326 7.97 16.25 -10.89
N PRO A 327 7.64 17.55 -10.76
CA PRO A 327 8.64 18.60 -10.84
C PRO A 327 9.67 18.52 -9.70
N ALA A 328 10.95 18.40 -10.05
CA ALA A 328 12.08 18.42 -9.10
C ALA A 328 12.11 19.69 -8.23
N GLU A 329 11.55 20.79 -8.74
CA GLU A 329 11.41 22.05 -8.01
C GLU A 329 10.67 21.89 -6.68
N TRP A 330 9.68 21.00 -6.57
CA TRP A 330 8.95 20.79 -5.31
C TRP A 330 9.85 20.20 -4.22
N SER A 331 10.76 19.28 -4.58
CA SER A 331 11.76 18.74 -3.65
C SER A 331 12.79 19.79 -3.25
N ARG A 332 13.25 20.61 -4.21
CA ARG A 332 14.19 21.70 -3.95
C ARG A 332 13.59 22.73 -2.98
N ARG A 333 12.40 23.26 -3.28
CA ARG A 333 11.68 24.24 -2.44
C ARG A 333 11.39 23.70 -1.04
N TYR A 334 11.04 22.42 -0.93
CA TYR A 334 10.80 21.78 0.38
C TYR A 334 12.06 21.78 1.25
N VAL A 335 13.21 21.36 0.69
CA VAL A 335 14.49 21.37 1.41
C VAL A 335 14.94 22.80 1.74
N GLU A 336 14.79 23.74 0.82
CA GLU A 336 15.09 25.16 1.04
C GLU A 336 14.26 25.72 2.22
N LYS A 337 12.95 25.44 2.25
CA LYS A 337 12.07 25.84 3.36
C LYS A 337 12.54 25.26 4.69
N LEU A 338 12.79 23.95 4.75
CA LEU A 338 13.22 23.30 5.99
C LEU A 338 14.57 23.85 6.49
N THR A 339 15.51 24.08 5.57
CA THR A 339 16.83 24.64 5.89
C THR A 339 16.72 26.08 6.37
N ALA A 340 15.89 26.91 5.72
CA ALA A 340 15.62 28.29 6.14
C ALA A 340 14.99 28.37 7.53
N ASN A 341 14.23 27.34 7.93
CA ASN A 341 13.67 27.20 9.27
C ASN A 341 14.65 26.55 10.29
N GLY A 342 15.91 26.32 9.91
CA GLY A 342 16.95 25.76 10.77
C GLY A 342 16.94 24.23 10.92
N GLY A 343 16.20 23.50 10.08
CA GLY A 343 16.19 22.03 10.06
C GLY A 343 17.37 21.41 9.32
N ASP A 344 17.63 20.11 9.57
CA ASP A 344 18.60 19.29 8.82
C ASP A 344 17.92 18.69 7.58
N ALA A 345 17.99 19.39 6.46
CA ALA A 345 17.42 18.93 5.19
C ALA A 345 18.46 18.96 4.08
N ARG A 346 18.44 17.94 3.21
CA ARG A 346 19.36 17.83 2.06
C ARG A 346 18.61 17.50 0.79
N TYR A 347 18.97 18.18 -0.28
CA TYR A 347 18.48 17.91 -1.62
C TYR A 347 19.59 17.24 -2.44
N ALA A 348 19.26 16.12 -3.07
CA ALA A 348 20.14 15.41 -3.97
C ALA A 348 19.46 15.27 -5.34
N GLU A 349 19.97 16.00 -6.32
CA GLU A 349 19.51 15.94 -7.69
C GLU A 349 20.41 14.98 -8.48
N VAL A 350 19.80 13.99 -9.14
CA VAL A 350 20.48 12.89 -9.83
C VAL A 350 20.36 13.12 -11.32
N ASP A 351 21.48 13.44 -11.96
CA ASP A 351 21.53 13.74 -13.38
C ASP A 351 21.08 12.56 -14.24
N GLY A 352 20.18 12.82 -15.19
CA GLY A 352 19.62 11.84 -16.14
C GLY A 352 18.63 10.84 -15.54
N ALA A 353 18.44 10.83 -14.21
CA ALA A 353 17.52 9.89 -13.58
C ALA A 353 16.06 10.25 -13.90
N THR A 354 15.28 9.23 -14.26
CA THR A 354 13.84 9.30 -14.43
C THR A 354 13.09 9.06 -13.11
N HIS A 355 11.76 9.21 -13.13
CA HIS A 355 10.91 8.99 -11.96
C HIS A 355 11.15 7.63 -11.28
N PHE A 356 11.22 6.56 -12.07
CA PHE A 356 11.32 5.19 -11.55
C PHE A 356 12.76 4.70 -11.33
N ASP A 357 13.77 5.41 -11.85
CA ASP A 357 15.17 5.06 -11.58
C ASP A 357 15.51 5.13 -10.08
N LEU A 358 14.80 5.97 -9.31
CA LEU A 358 15.03 6.13 -7.88
C LEU A 358 14.56 4.93 -7.04
N VAL A 359 13.68 4.08 -7.58
CA VAL A 359 13.22 2.83 -6.93
C VAL A 359 13.97 1.60 -7.42
N ASN A 360 15.01 1.78 -8.25
CA ASN A 360 15.90 0.72 -8.69
C ASN A 360 17.15 0.64 -7.80
N PRO A 361 17.37 -0.45 -7.05
CA PRO A 361 18.54 -0.58 -6.17
C PRO A 361 19.91 -0.47 -6.85
N ALA A 362 19.98 -0.76 -8.15
CA ALA A 362 21.23 -0.66 -8.91
C ALA A 362 21.57 0.79 -9.32
N HIS A 363 20.57 1.69 -9.30
CA HIS A 363 20.72 3.05 -9.78
C HIS A 363 21.50 3.93 -8.79
N SER A 364 22.18 4.97 -9.30
CA SER A 364 22.97 5.90 -8.47
C SER A 364 22.10 6.70 -7.51
N GLY A 365 20.85 7.00 -7.88
CA GLY A 365 19.89 7.69 -7.04
C GLY A 365 19.60 6.92 -5.74
N TRP A 366 19.41 5.60 -5.82
CA TRP A 366 19.25 4.77 -4.63
C TRP A 366 20.52 4.70 -3.78
N ARG A 367 21.70 4.64 -4.40
CA ARG A 367 22.99 4.67 -3.67
C ARG A 367 23.15 5.92 -2.81
N THR A 368 22.68 7.08 -3.26
CA THR A 368 22.65 8.32 -2.46
C THR A 368 21.87 8.14 -1.15
N VAL A 369 20.75 7.41 -1.18
CA VAL A 369 19.95 7.11 0.02
C VAL A 369 20.75 6.24 0.98
N ILE A 370 21.33 5.15 0.47
CA ILE A 370 22.11 4.21 1.29
C ILE A 370 23.32 4.91 1.94
N ASP A 371 24.04 5.74 1.19
CA ASP A 371 25.17 6.51 1.71
C ASP A 371 24.74 7.50 2.79
N TRP A 372 23.54 8.06 2.68
CA TRP A 372 22.99 8.95 3.70
C TRP A 372 22.55 8.21 4.95
N LEU A 373 21.81 7.09 4.80
CA LEU A 373 21.37 6.25 5.91
C LEU A 373 22.56 5.69 6.71
N SER A 374 23.60 5.19 6.01
CA SER A 374 24.79 4.62 6.65
C SER A 374 25.61 5.61 7.48
N ARG A 375 25.61 6.91 7.12
CA ARG A 375 26.31 7.96 7.88
C ARG A 375 25.58 8.42 9.15
N ARG A 376 24.33 7.99 9.33
CA ARG A 376 23.50 8.32 10.51
C ARG A 376 23.59 7.26 11.60
N ARG A 377 24.27 6.15 11.32
CA ARG A 377 24.56 5.08 12.28
C ARG A 377 25.86 5.31 13.03
#